data_AF-A0A5C9EFX7-F1
#
_entry.id   AF-A0A5C9EFX7-F1
#
_cell.length_a   1.000
_cell.length_b   1.000
_cell.length_c   1.000
_cell.angle_alpha   90.00
_cell.angle_beta   90.00
_cell.angle_gamma   90.00
#
_symmetry.space_group_name_H-M   'P 1'
#
loop_
_entity.id
_entity.type
_entity.pdbx_description
1 polymer ?
#
loop_
_entity_poly.entity_id
_entity_poly.type
_entity_poly.pdbx_seq_one_letter_code
_entity_poly.pdbx_strand_id
1 'polypeptide(L)' 'MEETKDQWISFYVKKGKYLTELSENHYKNKEYRKALELLNQAYNMFKKGNAPELAEETKQKFSEIKAKHFKKKEE' A
#
# COMPACT_ATOMS: atom_id res chain seq x y z
N MET A 1 -5.04 6.57 28.61
CA MET A 1 -4.74 7.33 27.37
C MET A 1 -3.82 6.54 26.42
N GLU A 2 -3.06 5.54 26.89
CA GLU A 2 -2.25 4.65 26.03
C GLU A 2 -3.10 3.64 25.23
N GLU A 3 -4.13 3.03 25.81
CA GLU A 3 -4.99 2.06 25.11
C GLU A 3 -5.60 2.62 23.81
N THR A 4 -5.99 3.89 23.81
CA THR A 4 -6.55 4.53 22.61
C THR A 4 -5.52 4.65 21.49
N LYS A 5 -4.25 4.95 21.82
CA LYS A 5 -3.18 5.04 20.82
C LYS A 5 -2.88 3.68 20.20
N ASP A 6 -2.86 2.62 21.01
CA ASP A 6 -2.60 1.25 20.52
C ASP A 6 -3.75 0.75 19.64
N GLN A 7 -4.99 1.10 19.97
CA GLN A 7 -6.16 0.84 19.12
C GLN A 7 -6.05 1.54 17.76
N TRP A 8 -5.61 2.80 17.72
CA TRP A 8 -5.40 3.52 16.46
C TRP A 8 -4.26 2.93 15.64
N ILE A 9 -3.15 2.56 16.27
CA ILE A 9 -2.03 1.88 15.62
C ILE A 9 -2.50 0.58 14.96
N SER A 10 -3.19 -0.27 15.72
CA SER A 10 -3.75 -1.53 15.23
C SER A 10 -4.75 -1.31 14.07
N PHE A 11 -5.62 -0.30 14.20
CA PHE A 11 -6.56 0.07 13.15
C PHE A 11 -5.85 0.44 11.85
N TYR A 12 -4.84 1.30 11.91
CA TYR A 12 -4.09 1.73 10.73
C TYR A 12 -3.36 0.56 10.07
N VAL A 13 -2.71 -0.32 10.84
CA VAL A 13 -2.04 -1.50 10.30
C VAL A 13 -3.04 -2.44 9.63
N LYS A 14 -4.18 -2.74 10.27
CA LYS A 14 -5.24 -3.58 9.68
C LYS A 14 -5.78 -2.99 8.38
N LYS A 15 -6.04 -1.68 8.37
CA LYS A 15 -6.51 -0.97 7.17
C LYS A 15 -5.47 -1.00 6.05
N GLY A 16 -4.19 -0.84 6.35
CA GLY A 16 -3.11 -0.95 5.37
C GLY A 16 -3.02 -2.34 4.74
N LYS A 17 -3.14 -3.40 5.55
CA LYS A 17 -3.16 -4.79 5.06
C LYS A 17 -4.34 -5.04 4.12
N TYR A 18 -5.54 -4.63 4.52
CA TYR A 18 -6.74 -4.74 3.68
C TYR A 18 -6.58 -4.03 2.32
N LEU A 19 -6.05 -2.80 2.32
CA LEU A 19 -5.80 -2.04 1.08
C LEU A 19 -4.77 -2.73 0.17
N THR A 20 -3.77 -3.40 0.77
CA THR A 20 -2.76 -4.17 0.03
C THR A 20 -3.39 -5.39 -0.65
N GLU A 21 -4.22 -6.15 0.06
CA GLU A 21 -4.96 -7.28 -0.51
C GLU A 21 -5.92 -6.83 -1.62
N LEU A 22 -6.63 -5.72 -1.42
CA LEU A 22 -7.52 -5.16 -2.44
C LEU A 22 -6.73 -4.71 -3.68
N SER A 23 -5.55 -4.12 -3.49
CA SER A 23 -4.63 -3.78 -4.59
C SER A 23 -4.24 -5.01 -5.40
N GLU A 24 -3.96 -6.14 -4.75
CA GLU A 24 -3.60 -7.39 -5.44
C GLU A 24 -4.74 -7.90 -6.31
N ASN A 25 -5.99 -7.74 -5.89
CA ASN A 25 -7.16 -8.07 -6.72
C ASN A 25 -7.26 -7.18 -7.95
N HIS A 26 -7.11 -5.86 -7.80
CA HIS A 26 -7.07 -4.94 -8.94
C HIS A 26 -5.89 -5.23 -9.88
N TYR A 27 -4.73 -5.60 -9.32
CA TYR A 27 -3.57 -6.00 -10.12
C TYR A 27 -3.88 -7.25 -10.97
N LYS A 28 -4.50 -8.28 -10.38
CA LYS A 28 -4.94 -9.49 -11.12
C LYS A 28 -5.95 -9.17 -12.21
N ASN A 29 -6.82 -8.18 -11.99
CA ASN A 29 -7.78 -7.67 -12.96
C ASN A 29 -7.17 -6.71 -14.00
N LYS A 30 -5.84 -6.52 -14.01
CA LYS A 30 -5.09 -5.59 -14.87
C LYS A 30 -5.50 -4.12 -14.68
N GLU A 31 -6.13 -3.79 -13.57
CA GLU A 31 -6.49 -2.41 -13.17
C GLU A 31 -5.31 -1.72 -12.46
N TYR A 32 -4.17 -1.63 -13.15
CA TYR A 32 -2.90 -1.26 -12.51
C TYR A 32 -2.89 0.14 -11.88
N ARG A 33 -3.63 1.11 -12.43
CA ARG A 33 -3.73 2.45 -11.83
C ARG A 33 -4.42 2.38 -10.45
N LYS A 34 -5.53 1.65 -10.34
CA LYS A 34 -6.24 1.46 -9.07
C LYS A 34 -5.39 0.69 -8.06
N ALA A 35 -4.66 -0.34 -8.51
CA ALA A 35 -3.71 -1.05 -7.66
C ALA A 35 -2.65 -0.08 -7.07
N LEU A 36 -2.05 0.78 -7.89
CA LEU A 36 -1.09 1.79 -7.43
C LEU A 36 -1.70 2.80 -6.44
N GLU A 37 -2.92 3.28 -6.70
CA GLU A 37 -3.64 4.18 -5.78
C GLU A 37 -3.87 3.55 -4.40
N LEU A 38 -4.27 2.27 -4.38
CA LEU A 38 -4.49 1.52 -3.15
C LEU A 38 -3.20 1.26 -2.39
N LEU A 39 -2.10 0.92 -3.07
CA LEU A 39 -0.78 0.78 -2.45
C LEU A 39 -0.30 2.10 -1.84
N ASN A 40 -0.53 3.23 -2.51
CA ASN A 40 -0.20 4.54 -1.95
C ASN A 40 -1.02 4.85 -0.69
N GLN A 41 -2.30 4.47 -0.66
CA GLN A 41 -3.12 4.59 0.55
C GLN A 41 -2.62 3.66 1.67
N ALA A 42 -2.31 2.40 1.35
CA ALA A 42 -1.78 1.41 2.30
C ALA A 42 -0.48 1.89 2.95
N TYR A 43 0.46 2.43 2.15
CA TYR A 43 1.71 3.02 2.63
C TYR A 43 1.47 4.11 3.69
N ASN A 44 0.54 5.02 3.42
CA ASN A 44 0.20 6.08 4.37
C ASN A 44 -0.46 5.54 5.64
N MET A 45 -1.24 4.45 5.55
CA MET A 45 -1.78 3.78 6.74
C MET A 45 -0.66 3.14 7.57
N PHE A 46 0.29 2.43 6.95
CA PHE A 46 1.40 1.82 7.68
C PHE A 46 2.30 2.85 8.37
N LYS A 47 2.54 4.01 7.76
CA LYS A 47 3.21 5.13 8.44
C LYS A 47 2.47 5.62 9.67
N LYS A 48 1.14 5.78 9.59
CA LYS A 48 0.31 6.18 10.74
C LYS A 48 0.23 5.10 11.82
N GLY A 49 0.31 3.83 11.42
CA GLY A 49 0.37 2.67 12.31
C GLY A 49 1.77 2.31 12.79
N ASN A 50 2.77 3.19 12.63
CA ASN A 50 4.15 2.97 13.03
C ASN A 50 4.74 1.61 12.58
N ALA A 51 4.40 1.19 11.35
CA ALA A 51 4.82 -0.07 10.75
C ALA A 51 5.76 0.18 9.55
N PRO A 52 7.01 0.59 9.77
CA PRO A 52 7.93 1.00 8.70
C PRO A 52 8.28 -0.11 7.72
N GLU A 53 8.40 -1.36 8.19
CA GLU A 53 8.70 -2.52 7.34
C GLU A 53 7.59 -2.74 6.29
N LEU A 54 6.33 -2.79 6.74
CA LEU A 54 5.16 -2.90 5.85
C LEU A 54 5.03 -1.71 4.91
N ALA A 55 5.40 -0.51 5.36
CA ALA A 55 5.43 0.67 4.50
C ALA A 55 6.46 0.52 3.37
N GLU A 56 7.68 0.09 3.68
CA GLU A 56 8.72 -0.08 2.66
C GLU A 56 8.38 -1.23 1.68
N GLU A 57 7.87 -2.36 2.17
CA GLU A 57 7.36 -3.45 1.31
C GLU A 57 6.28 -2.95 0.33
N THR A 58 5.34 -2.15 0.82
CA THR A 58 4.26 -1.58 -0.01
C THR A 58 4.82 -0.64 -1.08
N LYS A 59 5.82 0.16 -0.73
CA LYS A 59 6.50 1.08 -1.64
C LYS A 59 7.34 0.35 -2.69
N GLN A 60 7.96 -0.77 -2.34
CA GLN A 60 8.65 -1.65 -3.28
C GLN A 60 7.66 -2.24 -4.28
N LYS A 61 6.56 -2.85 -3.81
CA LYS A 61 5.47 -3.35 -4.69
C LYS A 61 4.94 -2.27 -5.63
N PHE A 62 4.71 -1.06 -5.13
CA PHE A 62 4.28 0.08 -5.96
C PHE A 62 5.29 0.36 -7.08
N SER A 63 6.58 0.43 -6.73
CA SER A 63 7.65 0.71 -7.68
C SER A 63 7.79 -0.37 -8.75
N GLU A 64 7.67 -1.63 -8.37
CA GLU A 64 7.69 -2.78 -9.29
C GLU A 64 6.54 -2.74 -10.29
N ILE A 65 5.30 -2.52 -9.82
CA ILE A 65 4.12 -2.43 -10.70
C ILE A 65 4.27 -1.24 -11.64
N LYS A 66 4.73 -0.10 -11.14
CA LYS A 66 4.97 1.11 -11.94
C LYS A 66 6.03 0.87 -13.02
N ALA A 67 7.15 0.25 -12.66
CA ALA A 67 8.23 -0.06 -13.60
C ALA A 67 7.80 -1.10 -14.66
N LYS A 68 6.99 -2.09 -14.27
CA LYS A 68 6.55 -3.17 -15.16
C LYS A 68 5.51 -2.71 -16.18
N HIS A 69 4.57 -1.85 -15.77
CA HIS A 69 3.38 -1.54 -16.57
C HIS A 69 3.29 -0.09 -17.06
N PHE A 70 4.13 0.81 -16.54
CA PHE A 70 4.11 2.23 -16.87
C PHE A 70 5.48 2.80 -17.24
N LYS A 71 6.46 1.95 -17.57
CA LYS A 71 7.73 2.42 -18.17
C LYS A 71 7.39 3.23 -19.42
N LYS A 72 7.78 4.51 -19.43
CA LYS A 72 7.78 5.31 -20.65
C LYS A 72 8.68 4.61 -21.66
N LYS A 73 8.20 4.43 -22.90
CA LYS A 73 9.12 4.27 -24.02
C LYS A 73 9.95 5.55 -24.06
N GLU A 74 11.23 5.43 -23.78
CA GLU A 74 12.19 6.42 -24.23
C GLU A 74 12.23 6.25 -25.75
N GLU A 75 11.60 7.19 -26.46
CA GLU A 75 11.78 7.40 -27.90
C GLU A 75 13.04 8.24 -28.14
#